data_AF-A0A2V9GAT8-F1
#
_entry.id   AF-A0A2V9GAT8-F1
#
_cell.length_a   1.000
_cell.length_b   1.000
_cell.length_c   1.000
_cell.angle_alpha   90.00
_cell.angle_beta   90.00
_cell.angle_gamma   90.00
#
_symmetry.space_group_name_H-M   'P 1'
#
loop_
_entity.id
_entity.type
_entity.pdbx_description
1 polymer ?
#
loop_
_entity_poly.entity_id
_entity_poly.type
_entity_poly.pdbx_seq_one_letter_code
_entity_poly.pdbx_strand_id
1 'polypeptide(L)'
;MYDAAKEKNPAPAGANGQNRTAKDAAVAKPAKDSIRVFTSIEFLQGATKIYESKTVVANEVTAPDRKAVIFQMDLPLEALQPGLYLCQVNVIDDVAASFSFPRFPLLIREAMPAVPRKTADSRPNGKGASGQRNGSK
;
A
#
# COMPACT_ATOMS: atom_id res chain seq x y z
N MET A 1 7.37 -43.24 15.39
CA MET A 1 6.99 -42.59 16.66
C MET A 1 8.24 -41.96 17.22
N TYR A 2 8.42 -40.66 17.01
CA TYR A 2 9.52 -39.87 17.59
C TYR A 2 8.91 -39.00 18.68
N ASP A 3 9.41 -39.18 19.90
CA ASP A 3 9.04 -38.44 21.11
C ASP A 3 10.11 -37.34 21.33
N ALA A 4 9.72 -36.08 21.16
CA ALA A 4 10.60 -34.92 21.26
C ALA A 4 10.47 -34.19 22.61
N ALA A 5 10.00 -34.86 23.66
CA ALA A 5 9.85 -34.24 24.97
C ALA A 5 11.06 -34.44 25.90
N LYS A 6 12.30 -34.16 25.46
CA LYS A 6 13.42 -33.90 26.40
C LYS A 6 14.58 -33.14 25.74
N GLU A 7 14.53 -31.82 25.78
CA GLU A 7 15.74 -31.03 26.02
C GLU A 7 15.42 -29.89 27.00
N LYS A 8 15.81 -30.12 28.26
CA LYS A 8 15.96 -29.11 29.29
C LYS A 8 17.46 -28.81 29.36
N ASN A 9 17.86 -27.59 28.98
CA ASN A 9 19.20 -27.07 29.25
C ASN A 9 19.11 -25.64 29.80
N PRO A 10 20.09 -25.15 30.57
CA PRO A 10 19.90 -24.85 31.98
C PRO A 10 19.95 -23.34 32.25
N ALA A 11 19.53 -22.94 33.45
CA ALA A 11 19.72 -21.59 33.93
C ALA A 11 21.20 -21.30 34.25
N PRO A 12 21.71 -20.08 34.02
CA PRO A 12 22.86 -19.58 34.75
C PRO A 12 22.42 -18.72 35.95
N ALA A 13 22.88 -19.09 37.14
CA ALA A 13 23.10 -18.19 38.28
C ALA A 13 24.55 -17.68 38.16
N GLY A 14 25.00 -16.45 38.46
CA GLY A 14 24.47 -15.23 39.06
C GLY A 14 25.64 -14.49 39.74
N ALA A 15 25.64 -13.13 39.76
CA ALA A 15 26.45 -12.16 40.56
C ALA A 15 27.35 -11.24 39.70
N ASN A 16 27.39 -9.91 39.83
CA ASN A 16 26.73 -8.95 40.72
C ASN A 16 26.91 -7.52 40.14
N GLY A 17 25.91 -6.63 40.25
CA GLY A 17 26.09 -5.17 40.06
C GLY A 17 25.10 -4.44 39.13
N GLN A 18 24.02 -3.90 39.73
CA GLN A 18 23.29 -2.68 39.32
C GLN A 18 22.61 -2.62 37.93
N ASN A 19 21.34 -3.05 37.86
CA ASN A 19 20.15 -2.17 37.79
C ASN A 19 18.92 -3.03 37.41
N ARG A 20 17.89 -3.07 38.27
CA ARG A 20 16.66 -3.82 38.03
C ARG A 20 15.74 -2.95 37.16
N THR A 21 15.35 -3.46 35.99
CA THR A 21 13.97 -3.55 35.44
C THR A 21 14.02 -3.66 33.92
N ALA A 22 14.04 -4.89 33.40
CA ALA A 22 13.53 -5.24 32.06
C ALA A 22 13.28 -6.75 32.02
N LYS A 23 12.65 -7.26 33.08
CA LYS A 23 11.99 -8.58 33.07
C LYS A 23 10.58 -8.33 32.57
N ASP A 24 10.15 -9.15 31.61
CA ASP A 24 8.82 -9.19 31.03
C ASP A 24 8.53 -8.11 29.96
N ALA A 25 9.19 -8.19 28.80
CA ALA A 25 8.52 -7.84 27.54
C ALA A 25 7.48 -8.94 27.24
N ALA A 26 6.49 -9.05 28.13
CA ALA A 26 5.24 -9.71 27.79
C ALA A 26 4.73 -8.97 26.56
N VAL A 27 4.49 -9.71 25.48
CA VAL A 27 3.67 -9.22 24.37
C VAL A 27 2.35 -8.82 25.00
N ALA A 28 2.18 -7.52 25.24
CA ALA A 28 0.96 -6.99 25.79
C ALA A 28 -0.15 -7.42 24.85
N LYS A 29 -1.12 -8.18 25.37
CA LYS A 29 -2.28 -8.58 24.58
C LYS A 29 -2.90 -7.30 24.02
N PRO A 30 -3.17 -7.21 22.71
CA PRO A 30 -3.84 -6.06 22.14
C PRO A 30 -5.10 -5.76 22.95
N ALA A 31 -5.33 -4.49 23.27
CA ALA A 31 -6.53 -4.07 23.97
C ALA A 31 -7.76 -4.51 23.16
N LYS A 32 -8.87 -4.83 23.84
CA LYS A 32 -10.08 -5.38 23.18
C LYS A 32 -10.67 -4.47 22.09
N ASP A 33 -10.30 -3.18 22.09
CA ASP A 33 -10.71 -2.19 21.09
C ASP A 33 -9.57 -1.73 20.17
N SER A 34 -8.40 -2.36 20.25
CA SER A 34 -7.30 -2.08 19.33
C SER A 34 -7.57 -2.75 17.98
N ILE A 35 -7.07 -2.16 16.90
CA ILE A 35 -7.10 -2.78 15.58
C ILE A 35 -5.70 -2.95 15.05
N ARG A 36 -5.48 -3.99 14.25
CA ARG A 36 -4.23 -4.19 13.53
C ARG A 36 -4.52 -4.99 12.26
N VAL A 37 -4.70 -4.27 11.16
CA VAL A 37 -5.07 -4.84 9.87
C VAL A 37 -3.90 -4.70 8.90
N PHE A 38 -3.49 -5.82 8.32
CA PHE A 38 -2.51 -5.89 7.25
C PHE A 38 -3.22 -6.14 5.93
N THR A 39 -2.77 -5.46 4.88
CA THR A 39 -3.23 -5.74 3.53
C THR A 39 -2.09 -5.71 2.51
N SER A 40 -2.18 -6.58 1.52
CA SER A 40 -1.36 -6.54 0.32
C SER A 40 -2.19 -6.98 -0.88
N ILE A 41 -1.72 -6.70 -2.09
CA ILE A 41 -2.37 -7.12 -3.33
C ILE A 41 -1.43 -8.00 -4.13
N GLU A 42 -1.97 -9.04 -4.76
CA GLU A 42 -1.26 -9.97 -5.61
C GLU A 42 -1.92 -10.03 -6.99
N PHE A 43 -1.10 -10.08 -8.04
CA PHE A 43 -1.56 -10.43 -9.39
C PHE A 43 -1.09 -11.82 -9.75
N LEU A 44 -2.08 -12.67 -10.06
CA LEU A 44 -1.87 -14.05 -10.47
C LEU A 44 -2.21 -14.20 -11.96
N GLN A 45 -1.35 -14.90 -12.70
CA GLN A 45 -1.63 -15.37 -14.04
C GLN A 45 -1.74 -16.89 -14.01
N GLY A 46 -2.97 -17.40 -14.09
CA GLY A 46 -3.26 -18.79 -13.71
C GLY A 46 -2.94 -19.02 -12.23
N ALA A 47 -2.04 -19.95 -11.93
CA ALA A 47 -1.60 -20.25 -10.57
C ALA A 47 -0.29 -19.53 -10.16
N THR A 48 0.33 -18.77 -11.08
CA THR A 48 1.62 -18.14 -10.85
C THR A 48 1.44 -16.72 -10.34
N LYS A 49 2.10 -16.39 -9.22
CA LYS A 49 2.18 -15.01 -8.73
C LYS A 49 3.21 -14.23 -9.53
N ILE A 50 2.75 -13.19 -10.20
CA ILE A 50 3.57 -12.33 -11.07
C ILE A 50 3.95 -11.04 -10.35
N TYR A 51 3.13 -10.57 -9.43
CA TYR A 51 3.39 -9.37 -8.63
C TYR A 51 2.78 -9.50 -7.23
N GLU A 52 3.45 -8.85 -6.27
CA GLU A 52 2.93 -8.59 -4.94
C GLU A 52 3.33 -7.17 -4.52
N SER A 53 2.38 -6.43 -3.92
CA SER A 53 2.70 -5.12 -3.35
C SER A 53 3.42 -5.24 -2.01
N LYS A 54 4.00 -4.12 -1.56
CA LYS A 54 4.35 -3.98 -0.15
C LYS A 54 3.09 -4.11 0.71
N THR A 55 3.24 -4.68 1.90
CA THR A 55 2.18 -4.73 2.90
C THR A 55 1.90 -3.33 3.44
N VAL A 56 0.63 -2.95 3.47
CA VAL A 56 0.11 -1.75 4.13
C VAL A 56 -0.50 -2.16 5.46
N VAL A 57 -0.26 -1.37 6.51
CA VAL A 57 -0.73 -1.66 7.87
C VAL A 57 -1.60 -0.52 8.36
N ALA A 58 -2.74 -0.84 8.95
CA ALA A 58 -3.58 0.10 9.68
C ALA A 58 -3.70 -0.32 11.14
N ASN A 59 -3.52 0.65 12.04
CA ASN A 59 -3.65 0.47 13.49
C ASN A 59 -4.81 1.30 14.08
N GLU A 60 -5.62 1.93 13.22
CA GLU A 60 -6.77 2.74 13.60
C GLU A 60 -7.89 2.69 12.55
N VAL A 61 -9.13 2.91 12.99
CA VAL A 61 -10.32 2.91 12.12
C VAL A 61 -10.36 4.22 11.35
N THR A 62 -10.08 4.18 10.05
CA THR A 62 -10.02 5.38 9.20
C THR A 62 -11.35 5.79 8.58
N ALA A 63 -12.39 4.95 8.66
CA ALA A 63 -13.78 5.28 8.30
C ALA A 63 -14.76 4.87 9.41
N PRO A 64 -14.91 5.69 10.47
CA PRO A 64 -15.72 5.34 11.65
C PRO A 64 -17.21 5.13 11.35
N ASP A 65 -17.77 5.94 10.44
CA ASP A 65 -19.16 5.85 9.97
C ASP A 65 -19.49 4.49 9.34
N ARG A 66 -18.50 3.87 8.70
CA ARG A 66 -18.58 2.54 8.10
C ARG A 66 -18.01 1.43 8.98
N LYS A 67 -17.50 1.77 10.17
CA LYS A 67 -16.78 0.85 11.07
C LYS A 67 -15.68 0.06 10.33
N ALA A 68 -14.91 0.75 9.48
CA ALA A 68 -13.99 0.13 8.55
C ALA A 68 -12.65 0.88 8.45
N VAL A 69 -11.65 0.19 7.89
CA VAL A 69 -10.38 0.78 7.47
C VAL A 69 -10.39 0.98 5.96
N ILE A 70 -10.00 2.17 5.51
CA ILE A 70 -9.70 2.48 4.11
C ILE A 70 -8.21 2.26 3.86
N PHE A 71 -7.89 1.51 2.80
CA PHE A 71 -6.54 1.38 2.28
C PHE A 71 -6.45 2.02 0.90
N GLN A 72 -5.33 2.71 0.65
CA GLN A 72 -4.94 3.17 -0.67
C GLN A 72 -3.63 2.47 -1.05
N MET A 73 -3.59 1.91 -2.26
CA MET A 73 -2.44 1.16 -2.76
C MET A 73 -2.17 1.57 -4.20
N ASP A 74 -0.90 1.83 -4.50
CA ASP A 74 -0.46 2.12 -5.86
C ASP A 74 -0.02 0.82 -6.56
N LEU A 75 -0.42 0.67 -7.83
CA LEU A 75 -0.13 -0.50 -8.64
C LEU A 75 0.79 -0.10 -9.80
N PRO A 76 2.02 -0.66 -9.90
CA PRO A 76 2.96 -0.35 -10.97
C PRO A 76 2.58 -1.11 -12.24
N LEU A 77 1.59 -0.59 -12.96
CA LEU A 77 1.03 -1.24 -14.16
C LEU A 77 2.07 -1.36 -15.29
N GLU A 78 3.11 -0.53 -15.28
CA GLU A 78 4.17 -0.52 -16.30
C GLU A 78 5.03 -1.80 -16.26
N ALA A 79 5.09 -2.47 -15.10
CA ALA A 79 5.82 -3.72 -14.93
C ALA A 79 4.97 -4.96 -15.27
N LEU A 80 3.66 -4.78 -15.53
CA LEU A 80 2.72 -5.85 -15.84
C LEU A 80 2.44 -5.88 -17.34
N GLN A 81 2.41 -7.08 -17.91
CA GLN A 81 2.04 -7.24 -19.32
C GLN A 81 0.53 -6.99 -19.49
N PRO A 82 0.09 -6.50 -20.66
CA PRO A 82 -1.31 -6.49 -21.01
C PRO A 82 -1.89 -7.91 -20.97
N GLY A 83 -3.08 -8.08 -20.41
CA GLY A 83 -3.70 -9.39 -20.25
C GLY A 83 -4.69 -9.47 -19.11
N LEU A 84 -5.26 -10.67 -18.97
CA LEU A 84 -6.25 -10.99 -17.95
C LEU A 84 -5.54 -11.63 -16.75
N TYR A 85 -5.74 -11.04 -15.58
CA TYR A 85 -5.16 -11.47 -14.31
C TYR A 85 -6.26 -11.78 -13.31
N LEU A 86 -5.92 -12.59 -12.30
CA LEU A 86 -6.68 -12.65 -11.08
C LEU A 86 -5.99 -11.76 -10.05
N CYS A 87 -6.69 -10.72 -9.62
CA CYS A 87 -6.25 -9.84 -8.56
C CYS A 87 -6.75 -10.42 -7.23
N GLN A 88 -5.85 -10.67 -6.29
CA GLN A 88 -6.18 -11.09 -4.93
C GLN A 88 -5.79 -9.99 -3.96
N VAL A 89 -6.70 -9.62 -3.06
CA VAL A 89 -6.39 -8.76 -1.92
C VAL A 89 -6.24 -9.67 -0.70
N ASN A 90 -5.13 -9.54 0.01
CA ASN A 90 -4.92 -10.20 1.29
C ASN A 90 -5.43 -9.24 2.38
N VAL A 91 -6.31 -9.69 3.26
CA VAL A 91 -6.79 -8.92 4.41
C VAL A 91 -6.62 -9.76 5.67
N ILE A 92 -5.78 -9.29 6.58
CA ILE A 92 -5.45 -9.98 7.82
C ILE A 92 -5.71 -9.04 8.99
N ASP A 93 -6.71 -9.35 9.80
CA ASP A 93 -6.92 -8.70 11.10
C ASP A 93 -6.33 -9.61 12.19
N ASP A 94 -5.18 -9.19 12.71
CA ASP A 94 -4.42 -9.91 13.74
C ASP A 94 -5.15 -9.91 15.09
N VAL A 95 -5.88 -8.83 15.41
CA VAL A 95 -6.61 -8.72 16.68
C VAL A 95 -7.85 -9.60 16.67
N ALA A 96 -8.59 -9.60 15.56
CA ALA A 96 -9.78 -10.45 15.39
C ALA A 96 -9.45 -11.89 14.99
N ALA A 97 -8.18 -12.21 14.71
CA ALA A 97 -7.75 -13.47 14.11
C ALA A 97 -8.55 -13.83 12.84
N SER A 98 -8.82 -12.82 12.01
CA SER A 98 -9.65 -12.92 10.81
C SER A 98 -8.80 -12.78 9.56
N PHE A 99 -9.05 -13.66 8.57
CA PHE A 99 -8.30 -13.72 7.32
C PHE A 99 -9.28 -13.79 6.16
N SER A 100 -9.10 -12.92 5.17
CA SER A 100 -9.89 -12.90 3.95
C SER A 100 -9.02 -12.68 2.73
N PHE A 101 -9.34 -13.38 1.64
CA PHE A 101 -8.58 -13.34 0.39
C PHE A 101 -9.51 -13.06 -0.81
N PRO A 102 -10.17 -11.89 -0.91
CA PRO A 102 -11.04 -11.58 -2.04
C PRO A 102 -10.29 -11.64 -3.37
N ARG A 103 -10.89 -12.31 -4.36
CA ARG A 103 -10.34 -12.47 -5.71
C ARG A 103 -11.29 -11.90 -6.74
N PHE A 104 -10.76 -11.13 -7.69
CA PHE A 104 -11.54 -10.58 -8.80
C PHE A 104 -10.72 -10.57 -10.09
N PRO A 105 -11.35 -10.85 -11.25
CA PRO A 105 -10.66 -10.77 -12.53
C PRO A 105 -10.35 -9.30 -12.86
N LEU A 106 -9.15 -9.05 -13.38
CA LEU A 106 -8.70 -7.73 -13.78
C LEU A 106 -8.05 -7.80 -15.17
N LEU A 107 -8.55 -6.99 -16.11
CA LEU A 107 -7.99 -6.87 -17.46
C LEU A 107 -7.08 -5.64 -17.51
N ILE A 108 -5.79 -5.86 -17.73
CA ILE A 108 -4.82 -4.81 -18.05
C ILE A 108 -4.79 -4.67 -19.57
N ARG A 109 -5.00 -3.44 -20.05
CA ARG A 109 -4.96 -3.11 -21.47
C ARG A 109 -3.63 -2.48 -21.81
N GLU A 110 -3.21 -2.64 -23.06
CA GLU A 110 -2.11 -1.83 -23.61
C GLU A 110 -2.40 -0.35 -23.39
N ALA A 111 -1.37 0.38 -22.96
CA ALA A 111 -1.45 1.83 -22.86
C ALA A 111 -1.69 2.39 -24.26
N MET A 112 -2.82 3.06 -24.46
CA MET A 112 -3.06 3.78 -25.71
C MET A 112 -2.01 4.90 -25.82
N PRO A 113 -1.35 5.06 -27.00
CA PRO A 113 -0.48 6.19 -27.22
C PRO A 113 -1.23 7.48 -26.91
N ALA A 114 -0.65 8.36 -26.10
CA ALA A 114 -1.26 9.66 -25.83
C ALA A 114 -1.37 10.43 -27.15
N VAL A 115 -2.61 10.64 -27.63
CA VAL A 115 -2.84 11.58 -28.72
C VAL A 115 -2.44 12.96 -28.19
N PRO A 116 -1.52 13.69 -28.85
CA PRO A 116 -1.20 15.04 -28.42
C PRO A 116 -2.49 15.86 -28.43
N ARG A 117 -2.96 16.30 -27.26
CA ARG A 117 -3.97 17.36 -27.22
C ARG A 117 -3.30 18.56 -27.87
N LYS A 118 -3.76 18.94 -29.06
CA LYS A 118 -3.45 20.24 -29.65
C LYS A 118 -3.77 21.28 -28.57
N THR A 119 -2.74 21.94 -28.07
CA THR A 119 -2.88 23.17 -27.30
C THR A 119 -3.68 24.14 -28.16
N ALA A 120 -4.93 24.36 -27.76
CA ALA A 120 -5.75 25.37 -28.39
C ALA A 120 -5.17 26.75 -28.06
N ASP A 121 -4.65 27.37 -29.11
CA ASP A 121 -4.70 28.81 -29.36
C ASP A 121 -3.74 29.72 -28.57
N SER A 122 -2.49 29.76 -29.02
CA SER A 122 -1.69 30.99 -28.96
C SER A 122 -2.32 32.04 -29.88
N ARG A 123 -3.14 32.95 -29.33
CA ARG A 123 -3.61 34.14 -30.05
C ARG A 123 -2.38 34.95 -30.51
N PRO A 124 -2.26 35.33 -31.79
CA PRO A 124 -1.22 36.26 -32.20
C PRO A 124 -1.59 37.65 -31.66
N ASN A 125 -0.74 38.18 -30.78
CA ASN A 125 -0.86 39.54 -30.28
C ASN A 125 -0.77 40.51 -31.48
N GLY A 126 -1.86 41.20 -31.78
CA GLY A 126 -1.98 42.10 -32.92
C GLY A 126 -0.98 43.25 -32.83
N LYS A 127 -0.22 43.48 -33.92
CA LYS A 127 0.50 44.72 -34.17
C LYS A 127 -0.51 45.87 -34.24
N GLY A 128 -0.62 46.65 -33.18
CA GLY A 128 -1.22 47.98 -33.21
C GLY A 128 -0.22 48.98 -33.80
N ALA A 129 -0.47 49.42 -35.04
CA ALA A 129 0.24 50.50 -35.68
C ALA A 129 -0.14 51.85 -35.03
N SER A 130 0.78 52.49 -34.31
CA SER A 130 0.66 53.90 -33.91
C SER A 130 1.39 54.79 -34.93
N GLY A 131 0.66 55.21 -35.95
CA GLY A 131 1.07 56.32 -36.81
C GLY A 131 0.87 57.64 -36.08
N GLN A 132 1.91 58.18 -35.45
CA GLN A 132 1.92 59.55 -34.96
C GLN A 132 2.58 60.45 -36.01
N ARG A 133 1.73 61.16 -36.73
CA ARG A 133 2.06 62.15 -37.77
C ARG A 133 2.71 63.36 -37.11
N ASN A 134 3.93 63.67 -37.56
CA ASN A 134 4.66 64.89 -37.25
C ASN A 134 4.13 66.02 -38.15
N GLY A 135 3.90 67.22 -37.61
CA GLY A 135 3.41 68.34 -38.41
C GLY A 135 3.30 69.66 -37.64
N SER A 136 4.40 70.41 -37.60
CA SER A 136 4.47 71.81 -37.18
C SER A 136 3.69 72.73 -38.11
N LYS A 137 2.88 73.63 -37.53
CA LYS A 137 2.89 75.08 -37.80
C LYS A 137 1.93 75.81 -36.86
#